data_AF-A0A6N8ZCW7-F1
#
_entry.id   AF-A0A6N8ZCW7-F1
#
_cell.length_a   1.000
_cell.length_b   1.000
_cell.length_c   1.000
_cell.angle_alpha   90.00
_cell.angle_beta   90.00
_cell.angle_gamma   90.00
#
_symmetry.space_group_name_H-M   'P 1'
#
loop_
_entity.id
_entity.type
_entity.pdbx_description
1 polymer ?
#
loop_
_entity_poly.entity_id
_entity_poly.type
_entity_poly.pdbx_seq_one_letter_code
_entity_poly.pdbx_strand_id
1 'polypeptide(L)' 'MPATLDENIAAYEKMKAYLEAEHFGKWALFYDEEFIDSYDEFEDAGYEAIKRFGLGPYHIRQVGVKRVIRLPFVVE' A
#
# COMPACT_ATOMS: atom_id res chain seq x y z
N MET A 1 -18.62 4.05 -9.38
CA MET A 1 -17.58 3.17 -9.95
C MET A 1 -16.50 3.10 -8.88
N PRO A 2 -15.90 1.93 -8.61
CA PRO A 2 -14.80 1.87 -7.65
C PRO A 2 -13.64 2.76 -8.12
N ALA A 3 -12.95 3.40 -7.19
CA ALA A 3 -11.79 4.25 -7.47
C ALA A 3 -10.71 3.49 -8.25
N THR A 4 -10.01 4.19 -9.12
CA THR A 4 -8.89 3.65 -9.88
C THR A 4 -7.71 3.30 -8.97
N LEU A 5 -6.74 2.54 -9.51
CA LEU A 5 -5.51 2.25 -8.78
C LEU A 5 -4.74 3.54 -8.43
N ASP A 6 -4.70 4.52 -9.35
CA ASP A 6 -4.04 5.82 -9.14
C ASP A 6 -4.69 6.63 -8.01
N GLU A 7 -6.02 6.61 -7.91
CA GLU A 7 -6.75 7.26 -6.81
C GLU A 7 -6.45 6.60 -5.45
N ASN A 8 -6.40 5.26 -5.41
CA ASN A 8 -5.98 4.53 -4.21
C ASN A 8 -4.52 4.81 -3.81
N ILE A 9 -3.63 4.96 -4.79
CA ILE A 9 -2.24 5.37 -4.56
C ILE A 9 -2.20 6.79 -3.98
N ALA A 10 -2.97 7.72 -4.55
CA ALA A 10 -3.03 9.10 -4.06
C ALA A 10 -3.57 9.18 -2.62
N ALA A 11 -4.55 8.35 -2.27
CA ALA A 11 -5.04 8.22 -0.90
C ALA A 11 -3.95 7.73 0.06
N TYR A 12 -3.20 6.69 -0.32
CA TYR A 12 -2.04 6.23 0.45
C TYR A 12 -1.00 7.34 0.64
N GLU A 13 -0.69 8.12 -0.40
CA GLU A 13 0.30 9.20 -0.31
C GLU A 13 -0.12 10.32 0.64
N LYS A 14 -1.42 10.67 0.66
CA LYS A 14 -1.99 11.64 1.62
C LYS A 14 -1.88 11.14 3.07
N MET A 15 -2.09 9.85 3.30
CA MET A 15 -2.07 9.23 4.64
C MET A 15 -0.71 8.70 5.05
N LYS A 16 0.31 8.81 4.18
CA LYS A 16 1.62 8.19 4.36
C LYS A 16 2.27 8.51 5.71
N ALA A 17 2.24 9.78 6.13
CA ALA A 17 2.85 10.18 7.40
C ALA A 17 2.18 9.53 8.62
N TYR A 18 0.86 9.36 8.58
CA TYR A 18 0.10 8.67 9.62
C TYR A 18 0.41 7.17 9.62
N LEU A 19 0.41 6.55 8.44
CA LEU A 19 0.75 5.13 8.30
C LEU A 19 2.18 4.85 8.79
N GLU A 20 3.15 5.69 8.41
CA GLU A 20 4.54 5.54 8.85
C GLU A 20 4.72 5.68 10.37
N ALA A 21 3.84 6.41 11.05
CA ALA A 21 3.86 6.54 12.50
C ALA A 21 3.22 5.33 13.21
N GLU A 22 2.04 4.88 12.75
CA GLU A 22 1.22 3.92 13.49
C GLU A 22 1.34 2.47 12.97
N HIS A 23 1.68 2.30 11.69
CA HIS A 23 1.64 1.02 10.97
C HIS A 23 2.97 0.69 10.28
N PHE A 24 4.09 1.18 10.81
CA PHE A 24 5.41 0.97 10.24
C PHE A 24 5.72 -0.52 10.04
N GLY A 25 6.20 -0.89 8.84
CA GLY A 25 6.55 -2.26 8.49
C GLY A 25 5.37 -3.15 8.08
N LYS A 26 4.13 -2.74 8.36
CA LYS A 26 2.90 -3.44 7.97
C LYS A 26 2.53 -3.17 6.51
N TRP A 27 1.60 -3.96 6.00
CA TRP A 27 1.01 -3.84 4.67
C TRP A 27 -0.32 -3.12 4.77
N ALA A 28 -0.36 -1.88 4.29
CA ALA A 28 -1.60 -1.10 4.26
C ALA A 28 -2.43 -1.48 3.02
N LEU A 29 -3.71 -1.76 3.24
CA LEU A 29 -4.71 -2.01 2.19
C LEU A 29 -5.56 -0.76 1.98
N PHE A 30 -5.59 -0.29 0.74
CA PHE A 30 -6.44 0.80 0.29
C PHE A 30 -7.42 0.31 -0.77
N TYR A 31 -8.67 0.73 -0.63
CA TYR A 31 -9.74 0.49 -1.59
C TYR A 31 -10.69 1.68 -1.58
N ASP A 32 -11.14 2.08 -2.77
CA ASP A 32 -12.04 3.23 -2.95
C ASP A 32 -11.57 4.54 -2.29
N GLU A 33 -10.27 4.83 -2.38
CA GLU A 33 -9.61 5.99 -1.73
C GLU A 33 -9.60 5.96 -0.19
N GLU A 34 -9.98 4.84 0.43
CA GLU A 34 -10.02 4.68 1.88
C GLU A 34 -8.95 3.72 2.39
N PHE A 35 -8.40 4.03 3.57
CA PHE A 35 -7.58 3.09 4.32
C PHE A 35 -8.50 2.04 4.95
N ILE A 36 -8.38 0.80 4.50
CA ILE A 36 -9.23 -0.29 4.98
C ILE A 36 -8.67 -0.89 6.27
N ASP A 37 -7.42 -1.34 6.21
CA ASP A 37 -6.71 -1.90 7.36
C ASP A 37 -5.20 -2.07 7.07
N SER A 38 -4.43 -2.47 8.09
CA SER A 38 -3.03 -2.83 7.98
C SER A 38 -2.79 -4.28 8.45
N TYR A 39 -1.97 -5.01 7.71
CA TYR A 39 -1.69 -6.41 7.95
C TYR A 39 -0.20 -6.65 8.20
N ASP A 40 0.14 -7.64 9.00
CA ASP A 40 1.54 -7.99 9.23
C ASP A 40 2.17 -8.70 8.01
N GLU A 41 1.35 -9.42 7.22
CA GLU A 41 1.78 -10.14 6.01
C GLU A 41 1.06 -9.62 4.74
N PHE A 42 1.74 -9.68 3.59
CA PHE A 42 1.16 -9.26 2.31
C PHE A 42 -0.01 -10.15 1.89
N GLU A 43 0.11 -11.45 2.15
CA GLU A 43 -0.87 -12.46 1.76
C GLU A 43 -2.20 -12.24 2.48
N ASP A 44 -2.19 -11.85 3.76
CA ASP A 44 -3.39 -11.51 4.52
C ASP A 44 -4.13 -10.29 3.93
N ALA A 45 -3.38 -9.23 3.59
CA ALA A 45 -3.93 -8.05 2.94
C ALA A 45 -4.56 -8.40 1.58
N GLY A 46 -3.88 -9.25 0.80
CA GLY A 46 -4.35 -9.72 -0.50
C GLY A 46 -5.60 -10.59 -0.40
N TYR A 47 -5.61 -11.54 0.54
CA TYR A 47 -6.75 -12.42 0.76
C TYR A 47 -7.99 -11.63 1.18
N GLU A 48 -7.84 -10.68 2.10
CA GLU A 48 -8.96 -9.87 2.55
C GLU A 48 -9.47 -8.92 1.46
N ALA A 49 -8.57 -8.35 0.64
CA ALA A 49 -8.94 -7.54 -0.51
C ALA A 49 -9.78 -8.33 -1.52
N ILE A 50 -9.34 -9.53 -1.90
CA ILE A 50 -10.06 -10.39 -2.84
C ILE A 50 -11.41 -10.83 -2.26
N LYS A 51 -11.44 -11.20 -0.98
CA LYS A 51 -12.64 -11.68 -0.30
C LYS A 51 -13.70 -10.59 -0.18
N ARG A 52 -13.32 -9.34 0.08
CA ARG A 52 -14.26 -8.22 0.28
C ARG A 52 -14.61 -7.50 -1.02
N PHE A 53 -13.64 -7.30 -1.91
CA PHE A 53 -13.75 -6.40 -3.05
C PHE A 53 -13.55 -7.08 -4.41
N GLY A 54 -13.27 -8.40 -4.42
CA GLY A 54 -13.02 -9.16 -5.63
C GLY A 54 -11.69 -8.80 -6.30
N LEU A 55 -11.65 -8.87 -7.63
CA LEU A 55 -10.46 -8.56 -8.44
C LEU A 55 -10.26 -7.06 -8.70
N GLY A 56 -11.03 -6.20 -8.01
CA GLY A 56 -11.08 -4.76 -8.27
C GLY A 56 -9.73 -4.06 -8.09
N PRO A 57 -9.60 -2.80 -8.52
CA PRO A 57 -8.40 -2.03 -8.23
C PRO A 57 -8.30 -1.79 -6.72
N TYR A 58 -7.31 -2.42 -6.09
CA TYR A 58 -6.90 -2.16 -4.71
C TYR A 58 -5.40 -1.87 -4.67
N HIS A 59 -4.98 -1.07 -3.71
CA HIS A 59 -3.57 -0.78 -3.48
C HIS A 59 -3.10 -1.45 -2.19
N ILE A 60 -2.08 -2.30 -2.28
CA ILE A 60 -1.43 -2.91 -1.13
C ILE A 60 0.03 -2.51 -1.15
N ARG A 61 0.53 -1.95 -0.04
CA ARG A 61 1.91 -1.48 0.05
C ARG A 61 2.46 -1.60 1.45
N GLN A 62 3.72 -2.03 1.55
CA GLN A 62 4.44 -2.03 2.80
C GLN A 62 4.79 -0.60 3.22
N VAL A 63 4.39 -0.27 4.44
CA VAL A 63 4.56 1.05 5.06
C VAL A 63 6.00 1.22 5.52
N GLY A 64 6.57 2.41 5.30
CA GLY A 64 7.92 2.75 5.74
C GLY A 64 9.06 2.22 4.86
N VAL A 65 8.76 1.42 3.82
CA VAL A 65 9.78 1.02 2.84
C VAL A 65 10.05 2.18 1.91
N LYS A 66 11.14 2.90 2.17
CA LYS A 66 11.76 3.75 1.14
C LYS A 66 12.17 2.82 0.00
N ARG A 67 11.67 3.08 -1.21
CA ARG A 67 12.14 2.44 -2.43
C ARG A 67 13.66 2.59 -2.44
N VAL A 68 14.40 1.52 -2.12
CA VAL A 68 15.86 1.56 -2.13
C VAL A 68 16.25 1.67 -3.59
N ILE A 69 16.54 2.90 -4.04
CA ILE A 69 17.19 3.11 -5.32
C ILE A 69 18.62 2.59 -5.13
N ARG A 70 18.88 1.33 -5.54
CA ARG A 70 20.25 0.92 -5.83
C ARG A 70 20.70 1.74 -7.03
N LEU A 71 21.47 2.80 -6.78
CA LEU A 71 22.29 3.42 -7.81
C LEU A 71 23.21 2.32 -8.36
N PRO A 72 23.35 2.14 -9.70
CA PRO A 72 24.43 1.33 -10.21
C PRO A 72 25.73 1.97 -9.70
N PHE A 73 26.52 1.19 -8.97
CA PHE A 73 27.83 1.61 -8.49
C PHE A 73 28.71 1.81 -9.74
N VAL A 74 28.93 3.07 -10.13
CA VAL A 74 29.99 3.40 -11.09
C VAL A 74 31.30 3.34 -10.31
N VAL A 75 32.06 2.26 -10.52
CA VAL A 75 33.51 2.29 -10.32
C VAL A 75 34.11 3.06 -11.49
N GLU A 76 34.77 4.17 -11.20
CA GLU A 76 35.81 4.76 -12.05
C GLU A 76 37.13 4.75 -11.28
#